data_AF-A0A5M5ZR47-F1
#
_entry.id   AF-A0A5M5ZR47-F1
#
_cell.length_a   1.000
_cell.length_b   1.000
_cell.length_c   1.000
_cell.angle_alpha   90.00
_cell.angle_beta   90.00
_cell.angle_gamma   90.00
#
_symmetry.space_group_name_H-M   'P 1'
#
loop_
_entity.id
_entity.type
_entity.pdbx_description
1 polymer ?
#
loop_
_entity_poly.entity_id
_entity_poly.type
_entity_poly.pdbx_seq_one_letter_code
_entity_poly.pdbx_strand_id
1 'polypeptide(L)'
;MNIINRLTQLIADADEAYKQSIIAILNEIVPDLDVESKQEIAKKICWDKHGSGSPDEIILMYDGRAFDNPALVDILTERIQKTRKDNKDLEPDIDKRYWCETCGSHSHETNPDTGYCFNCNTDNWEPENYRDVM
;
A
#
# COMPACT_ATOMS: atom_id res chain seq x y z
N MET A 1 3.83 -22.25 -34.45
CA MET A 1 4.05 -21.94 -33.01
C MET A 1 4.01 -23.25 -32.24
N ASN A 2 5.02 -23.58 -31.42
CA ASN A 2 4.98 -24.84 -30.63
C ASN A 2 4.06 -24.68 -29.40
N ILE A 3 3.76 -25.79 -28.74
CA ILE A 3 2.88 -25.85 -27.57
C ILE A 3 3.38 -24.94 -26.42
N ILE A 4 4.70 -24.89 -26.19
CA ILE A 4 5.31 -24.06 -25.16
C ILE A 4 5.09 -22.57 -25.46
N ASN A 5 5.37 -22.12 -26.69
CA ASN A 5 5.14 -20.72 -27.07
C ASN A 5 3.67 -20.33 -26.97
N ARG A 6 2.75 -21.25 -27.33
CA ARG A 6 1.31 -21.01 -27.17
C ARG A 6 0.92 -20.90 -25.70
N LEU A 7 1.47 -21.75 -24.83
CA LEU A 7 1.24 -21.68 -23.38
C LEU A 7 1.71 -20.34 -22.81
N THR A 8 2.94 -19.91 -23.15
CA THR A 8 3.48 -18.61 -22.70
C THR A 8 2.59 -17.45 -23.13
N GLN A 9 2.12 -17.45 -24.38
CA GLN A 9 1.22 -16.41 -24.88
C GLN A 9 -0.10 -16.37 -24.11
N LEU A 10 -0.73 -17.54 -23.90
CA LEU A 10 -2.01 -17.62 -23.19
C LEU A 10 -1.91 -17.15 -21.73
N ILE A 11 -0.78 -17.43 -21.07
CA ILE A 11 -0.52 -16.92 -19.71
C ILE A 11 -0.36 -15.39 -19.74
N ALA A 12 0.42 -14.86 -20.68
CA ALA A 12 0.61 -13.41 -20.82
C ALA A 12 -0.71 -12.68 -21.11
N ASP A 13 -1.56 -13.25 -21.98
CA ASP A 13 -2.89 -12.69 -22.29
C ASP A 13 -3.80 -12.68 -21.04
N ALA A 14 -3.73 -13.74 -20.21
CA ALA A 14 -4.50 -13.82 -18.97
C ALA A 14 -4.02 -12.81 -17.91
N ASP A 15 -2.71 -12.64 -17.76
CA ASP A 15 -2.12 -11.66 -16.85
C ASP A 15 -2.49 -10.22 -17.26
N GLU A 16 -2.47 -9.92 -18.57
CA GLU A 16 -2.89 -8.62 -19.08
C GLU A 16 -4.39 -8.38 -18.86
N ALA A 17 -5.24 -9.39 -19.10
CA ALA A 17 -6.68 -9.28 -18.83
C ALA A 17 -6.98 -9.01 -17.35
N TYR A 18 -6.24 -9.67 -16.45
CA TYR A 18 -6.34 -9.41 -15.00
C TYR A 18 -5.90 -7.99 -14.66
N LYS A 19 -4.75 -7.54 -15.17
CA LYS A 19 -4.27 -6.17 -14.98
C LYS A 19 -5.26 -5.11 -15.45
N GLN A 20 -5.88 -5.30 -16.62
CA GLN A 20 -6.91 -4.38 -17.12
C GLN A 20 -8.16 -4.35 -16.23
N SER A 21 -8.52 -5.48 -15.63
CA SER A 21 -9.61 -5.55 -14.65
C SER A 21 -9.28 -4.75 -13.39
N ILE A 22 -8.04 -4.81 -12.90
CA ILE A 22 -7.59 -3.99 -11.77
C ILE A 22 -7.61 -2.50 -12.13
N ILE A 23 -7.16 -2.11 -13.32
CA ILE A 23 -7.22 -0.71 -13.78
C ILE A 23 -8.66 -0.20 -13.81
N ALA A 24 -9.62 -1.02 -14.25
CA ALA A 24 -11.03 -0.65 -14.23
C ALA A 24 -11.53 -0.37 -12.80
N ILE A 25 -11.14 -1.19 -11.82
CA ILE A 25 -11.44 -0.96 -10.39
C ILE A 25 -10.79 0.35 -9.91
N LEU A 26 -9.53 0.60 -10.25
CA LEU A 26 -8.84 1.84 -9.85
C LEU A 26 -9.50 3.10 -10.46
N ASN A 27 -10.08 2.99 -11.65
CA ASN A 27 -10.86 4.09 -12.23
C ASN A 27 -12.16 4.37 -11.48
N GLU A 28 -12.70 3.39 -10.76
CA GLU A 28 -13.88 3.57 -9.90
C GLU A 28 -13.47 4.13 -8.52
N ILE A 29 -12.43 3.57 -7.91
CA ILE A 29 -12.05 3.86 -6.52
C ILE A 29 -11.18 5.12 -6.39
N VAL A 30 -10.26 5.36 -7.33
CA VAL A 30 -9.35 6.51 -7.35
C VAL A 30 -9.37 7.18 -8.73
N PRO A 31 -10.52 7.73 -9.17
CA PRO A 31 -10.71 8.23 -10.53
C PRO A 31 -9.70 9.33 -10.90
N ASP A 32 -9.34 10.19 -9.95
CA ASP A 32 -8.46 11.34 -10.16
C ASP A 32 -6.97 11.00 -10.19
N LEU A 33 -6.61 9.76 -9.86
CA LEU A 33 -5.22 9.31 -9.94
C LEU A 33 -4.79 9.15 -11.40
N ASP A 34 -3.58 9.59 -11.73
CA ASP A 34 -3.09 9.58 -13.10
C ASP A 34 -2.90 8.15 -13.64
N VAL A 35 -2.87 8.06 -14.97
CA VAL A 35 -2.85 6.77 -15.68
C VAL A 35 -1.57 5.97 -15.40
N GLU A 36 -0.43 6.63 -15.23
CA GLU A 36 0.85 5.96 -14.98
C GLU A 36 0.85 5.35 -13.56
N SER A 37 0.44 6.14 -12.56
CA SER A 37 0.26 5.67 -11.19
C SER A 37 -0.70 4.49 -11.10
N LYS A 38 -1.85 4.54 -11.78
CA LYS A 38 -2.79 3.42 -11.84
C LYS A 38 -2.18 2.16 -12.47
N GLN A 39 -1.33 2.32 -13.50
CA GLN A 39 -0.64 1.18 -14.10
C GLN A 39 0.38 0.55 -13.16
N GLU A 40 1.12 1.35 -12.40
CA GLU A 40 2.08 0.85 -11.40
C GLU A 40 1.37 0.15 -10.23
N ILE A 41 0.29 0.72 -9.71
CA ILE A 41 -0.55 0.09 -8.68
C ILE A 41 -1.10 -1.24 -9.20
N ALA A 42 -1.66 -1.26 -10.42
CA ALA A 42 -2.21 -2.47 -11.00
C ALA A 42 -1.12 -3.56 -11.13
N LYS A 43 0.10 -3.21 -11.55
CA LYS A 43 1.22 -4.15 -11.57
C LYS A 43 1.52 -4.68 -10.16
N LYS A 44 1.62 -3.82 -9.14
CA LYS A 44 1.88 -4.24 -7.75
C LYS A 44 0.79 -5.21 -7.26
N ILE A 45 -0.49 -4.91 -7.48
CA ILE A 45 -1.62 -5.78 -7.12
C ILE A 45 -1.56 -7.14 -7.86
N CYS A 46 -1.18 -7.14 -9.15
CA CYS A 46 -1.00 -8.39 -9.90
C CYS A 46 0.09 -9.28 -9.32
N TRP A 47 1.19 -8.68 -8.86
CA TRP A 47 2.31 -9.39 -8.25
C TRP A 47 1.97 -9.87 -6.83
N ASP A 48 1.27 -9.04 -6.05
CA ASP A 48 0.94 -9.31 -4.65
C ASP A 48 -0.37 -10.10 -4.46
N LYS A 49 -0.94 -10.67 -5.53
CA LYS A 49 -2.20 -11.47 -5.49
C LYS A 49 -2.21 -12.62 -4.47
N HIS A 50 -1.04 -13.02 -3.97
CA HIS A 50 -0.85 -14.07 -2.97
C HIS A 50 -0.07 -13.58 -1.73
N GLY A 51 0.24 -12.28 -1.66
CA GLY A 51 0.91 -11.70 -0.51
C GLY A 51 -0.06 -11.28 0.59
N SER A 52 0.50 -10.66 1.61
CA SER A 52 -0.25 -10.15 2.77
C SER A 52 -0.71 -8.71 2.62
N GLY A 53 -0.28 -8.00 1.56
CA GLY A 53 -0.62 -6.61 1.34
C GLY A 53 -2.10 -6.42 1.08
N SER A 54 -2.73 -5.54 1.84
CA SER A 54 -4.12 -5.16 1.57
C SER A 54 -4.19 -4.24 0.34
N PRO A 55 -5.20 -4.37 -0.54
CA PRO A 55 -5.28 -3.54 -1.75
C PRO A 55 -5.26 -2.03 -1.48
N ASP A 56 -5.88 -1.59 -0.38
CA ASP A 56 -5.86 -0.18 0.05
C ASP A 56 -4.46 0.27 0.48
N GLU A 57 -3.65 -0.61 1.07
CA GLU A 57 -2.24 -0.31 1.39
C GLU A 57 -1.41 -0.13 0.14
N ILE A 58 -1.57 -1.04 -0.82
CA ILE A 58 -0.83 -0.98 -2.08
C ILE A 58 -1.17 0.31 -2.84
N ILE A 59 -2.44 0.75 -2.79
CA ILE A 59 -2.88 2.02 -3.36
C ILE A 59 -2.24 3.19 -2.63
N LEU A 60 -2.26 3.23 -1.30
CA LEU A 60 -1.74 4.35 -0.51
C LEU A 60 -0.21 4.44 -0.54
N MET A 61 0.47 3.31 -0.62
CA MET A 61 1.93 3.21 -0.52
C MET A 61 2.62 3.10 -1.88
N TYR A 62 1.91 3.34 -2.98
CA TYR A 62 2.49 3.13 -4.31
C TYR A 62 3.72 4.00 -4.56
N ASP A 63 3.74 5.24 -4.03
CA ASP A 63 4.81 6.23 -4.15
C ASP A 63 5.27 6.87 -2.81
N GLY A 64 4.76 6.37 -1.68
CA GLY A 64 5.10 6.85 -0.34
C GLY A 64 4.58 8.25 0.02
N ARG A 65 3.65 8.82 -0.75
CA ARG A 65 3.17 10.21 -0.57
C ARG A 65 1.66 10.35 -0.51
N ALA A 66 0.97 9.37 0.10
CA ALA A 66 -0.49 9.39 0.24
C ALA A 66 -1.06 10.69 0.81
N PHE A 67 -0.43 11.29 1.83
CA PHE A 67 -0.92 12.54 2.44
C PHE A 67 -0.79 13.77 1.53
N ASP A 68 0.12 13.73 0.57
CA ASP A 68 0.35 14.84 -0.37
C ASP A 68 -0.50 14.71 -1.65
N ASN A 69 -1.16 13.57 -1.84
CA ASN A 69 -1.91 13.27 -3.06
C ASN A 69 -3.42 13.49 -2.86
N PRO A 70 -4.01 14.55 -3.43
CA PRO A 70 -5.43 14.84 -3.29
C PRO A 70 -6.34 13.74 -3.88
N ALA A 71 -5.84 12.95 -4.84
CA ALA A 71 -6.60 11.86 -5.44
C ALA A 71 -6.80 10.65 -4.51
N LEU A 72 -6.08 10.62 -3.37
CA LEU A 72 -6.11 9.51 -2.40
C LEU A 72 -6.83 9.87 -1.10
N VAL A 73 -7.39 11.08 -0.98
CA VAL A 73 -7.97 11.60 0.27
C VAL A 73 -9.08 10.71 0.82
N ASP A 74 -9.96 10.19 -0.05
CA ASP A 74 -11.11 9.40 0.39
C ASP A 74 -10.67 8.06 0.98
N ILE A 75 -9.88 7.29 0.23
CA ILE A 75 -9.35 6.00 0.68
C ILE A 75 -8.44 6.15 1.91
N LEU A 76 -7.63 7.21 1.97
CA LEU A 76 -6.80 7.53 3.14
C LEU A 76 -7.66 7.82 4.37
N THR A 77 -8.73 8.61 4.21
CA THR A 77 -9.65 8.96 5.30
C THR A 77 -10.35 7.72 5.85
N GLU A 78 -10.83 6.83 4.97
CA GLU A 78 -11.47 5.58 5.38
C GLU A 78 -10.49 4.66 6.12
N ARG A 79 -9.26 4.50 5.61
CA ARG A 79 -8.23 3.71 6.29
C ARG A 79 -7.92 4.28 7.67
N ILE A 80 -7.71 5.59 7.78
CA ILE A 80 -7.50 6.27 9.07
C ILE A 80 -8.66 5.98 10.05
N GLN A 81 -9.91 6.10 9.61
CA GLN A 81 -11.07 5.84 10.48
C GLN A 81 -11.14 4.38 10.93
N LYS A 82 -10.89 3.44 10.00
CA LYS A 82 -10.87 2.01 10.29
C LYS A 82 -9.75 1.66 11.26
N THR A 83 -8.51 2.07 10.97
CA THR A 83 -7.36 1.81 11.81
C THR A 83 -7.53 2.44 13.20
N ARG A 84 -8.03 3.68 13.32
CA ARG A 84 -8.39 4.28 14.63
C ARG A 84 -9.37 3.42 15.41
N LYS A 85 -10.43 2.93 14.75
CA LYS A 85 -11.47 2.13 15.40
C LYS A 85 -10.92 0.79 15.88
N ASP A 86 -10.08 0.16 15.07
CA ASP A 86 -9.50 -1.16 15.34
C ASP A 86 -8.44 -1.08 16.47
N ASN A 87 -7.80 0.07 16.65
CA ASN A 87 -6.72 0.30 17.62
C ASN A 87 -7.09 1.22 18.80
N LYS A 88 -8.37 1.57 18.97
CA LYS A 88 -8.83 2.61 19.93
C LYS A 88 -8.42 2.43 21.41
N ASP A 89 -8.11 1.19 21.81
CA ASP A 89 -7.78 0.82 23.19
C ASP A 89 -6.27 0.55 23.37
N LEU A 90 -5.45 0.83 22.35
CA LEU A 90 -4.01 0.64 22.38
C LEU A 90 -3.29 1.90 22.87
N GLU A 91 -2.25 1.70 23.68
CA GLU A 91 -1.31 2.74 24.10
C GLU A 91 -0.04 2.71 23.23
N PRO A 92 0.62 3.86 23.01
CA PRO A 92 1.86 3.91 22.23
C PRO A 92 3.02 3.27 22.98
N ASP A 93 3.72 2.37 22.31
CA ASP A 93 5.08 1.96 22.62
C ASP A 93 6.06 2.77 21.76
N ILE A 94 7.18 3.17 22.34
CA ILE A 94 8.18 3.96 21.64
C ILE A 94 9.24 3.03 21.04
N ASP A 95 9.05 2.61 19.79
CA ASP A 95 10.07 1.85 19.05
C ASP A 95 10.85 2.73 18.07
N LYS A 96 12.03 3.16 18.50
CA LYS A 96 12.93 4.02 17.71
C LYS A 96 13.50 3.36 16.46
N ARG A 97 13.29 2.06 16.29
CA ARG A 97 13.83 1.30 15.16
C ARG A 97 12.98 1.41 13.91
N TYR A 98 11.84 2.09 13.98
CA TYR A 98 10.91 2.21 12.88
C TYR A 98 10.47 3.66 12.68
N TRP A 99 10.07 4.00 11.46
CA TRP A 99 9.42 5.27 11.10
C TRP A 99 8.12 4.96 10.34
N CYS A 100 7.15 5.87 10.37
CA CYS A 100 5.90 5.68 9.65
C CYS A 100 6.06 6.15 8.20
N GLU A 101 6.09 5.20 7.26
CA GLU A 101 6.23 5.49 5.83
C GLU A 101 5.02 6.24 5.29
N THR A 102 3.82 5.99 5.83
CA THR A 102 2.62 6.70 5.35
C THR A 102 2.74 8.21 5.53
N CYS A 103 3.18 8.69 6.70
CA CYS A 103 3.17 10.11 7.04
C CYS A 103 4.56 10.75 7.22
N GLY A 104 5.63 9.98 7.08
CA GLY A 104 7.00 10.43 7.36
C GLY A 104 7.28 10.71 8.84
N SER A 105 6.50 10.17 9.78
CA SER A 105 6.70 10.44 11.19
C SER A 105 7.84 9.58 11.76
N HIS A 106 8.81 10.27 12.36
CA HIS A 106 9.86 9.70 13.20
C HIS A 106 9.57 9.95 14.70
N SER A 107 8.30 10.11 15.08
CA SER A 107 7.90 10.24 16.50
C SER A 107 8.16 8.96 17.28
N HIS A 108 8.21 7.82 16.58
CA HIS A 108 8.36 6.48 17.15
C HIS A 108 7.20 6.04 18.05
N GLU A 109 6.12 6.83 18.12
CA GLU A 109 4.89 6.48 18.82
C GLU A 109 4.12 5.45 17.98
N THR A 110 4.49 4.17 18.14
CA THR A 110 3.90 3.03 17.44
C THR A 110 3.18 2.10 18.41
N ASN A 111 2.38 1.15 17.95
CA ASN A 111 2.05 -0.04 18.75
C ASN A 111 2.82 -1.23 18.17
N PRO A 112 3.59 -1.99 18.97
CA PRO A 112 4.51 -2.99 18.45
C PRO A 112 3.79 -4.25 17.96
N ASP A 113 2.55 -4.48 18.41
CA ASP A 113 1.75 -5.65 18.03
C ASP A 113 0.94 -5.39 16.75
N THR A 114 0.49 -4.14 16.54
CA THR A 114 -0.37 -3.79 15.40
C THR A 114 0.29 -2.88 14.37
N GLY A 115 1.47 -2.34 14.67
CA GLY A 115 2.13 -1.32 13.85
C GLY A 115 1.40 0.02 13.89
N TYR A 116 0.51 0.31 14.85
CA TYR A 116 -0.30 1.52 14.80
C TYR A 116 0.49 2.82 15.00
N CYS A 117 0.48 3.74 14.03
CA CYS A 117 1.08 5.07 14.14
C CYS A 117 0.15 6.06 14.84
N PHE A 118 0.54 6.57 16.01
CA PHE A 118 -0.29 7.51 16.78
C PHE A 118 -0.33 8.93 16.19
N ASN A 119 0.62 9.28 15.30
CA ASN A 119 0.64 10.59 14.64
C ASN A 119 -0.40 10.68 13.51
N CYS A 120 -0.41 9.71 12.61
CA CYS A 120 -1.27 9.75 11.42
C CYS A 120 -2.42 8.75 11.43
N ASN A 121 -2.43 7.85 12.42
CA ASN A 121 -3.45 6.84 12.65
C ASN A 121 -3.57 5.80 11.53
N THR A 122 -2.47 5.51 10.85
CA THR A 122 -2.30 4.34 9.97
C THR A 122 -1.38 3.32 10.62
N ASP A 123 -0.96 2.28 9.91
CA ASP A 123 -0.23 1.13 10.46
C ASP A 123 1.02 0.73 9.68
N ASN A 124 1.50 1.57 8.75
CA ASN A 124 2.64 1.24 7.91
C ASN A 124 3.95 1.77 8.49
N TRP A 125 4.59 0.98 9.35
CA TRP A 125 5.91 1.26 9.91
C TRP A 125 6.99 0.48 9.20
N GLU A 126 7.97 1.20 8.69
CA GLU A 126 9.15 0.64 8.05
C GLU A 126 10.35 0.71 9.01
N PRO A 127 11.27 -0.27 8.98
CA PRO A 127 12.51 -0.16 9.72
C PRO A 127 13.20 1.15 9.34
N GLU A 128 13.53 1.95 10.35
CA GLU A 128 14.55 2.97 10.17
C GLU A 128 15.79 2.28 9.64
N ASN A 129 16.46 2.91 8.68
CA ASN A 129 17.68 2.36 8.10
C ASN A 129 18.70 2.12 9.23
N TYR A 130 18.67 0.95 9.87
CA TYR A 130 19.84 0.32 10.43
C TYR A 130 20.68 -0.18 9.25
N ARG A 131 21.07 0.75 8.36
CA ARG A 131 22.37 0.64 7.72
C ARG A 131 23.33 0.67 8.88
N ASP A 132 23.96 -0.48 9.11
CA ASP A 132 25.14 -0.66 9.93
C ASP A 132 25.85 0.67 10.20
N VAL A 133 25.63 1.18 11.42
CA VAL A 133 26.64 1.99 12.08
C VAL A 133 27.82 1.04 12.26
N MET A 134 28.78 1.14 11.32
CA MET A 134 30.13 0.53 11.26
C MET A 134 30.39 -0.77 12.05
#